data_AF-A0AAE1P6Z8-F1
#
_entry.id   AF-A0AAE1P6Z8-F1
#
_cell.length_a   1.000
_cell.length_b   1.000
_cell.length_c   1.000
_cell.angle_alpha   90.00
_cell.angle_beta   90.00
_cell.angle_gamma   90.00
#
_symmetry.space_group_name_H-M   'P 1'
#
loop_
_entity.id
_entity.type
_entity.pdbx_description
1 polymer ?
#
loop_
_entity_poly.entity_id
_entity_poly.type
_entity_poly.pdbx_seq_one_letter_code
_entity_poly.pdbx_strand_id
1 'polypeptide(L)'
;MRRQNVRTLSLVVCTFTYLLIGAAVFDALESSTEEERFIILKKVREKLKQKYNISENEYRLIETVIIENQPHKAGPQWKFAGALYFVTVVVAMIVIDNHRLGVHDKG
;
A
#
# COMPACT_ATOMS: atom_id res chain seq x y z
N MET A 1 -23.04 -37.94 6.12
CA MET A 1 -22.46 -36.76 6.83
C MET A 1 -23.59 -35.82 7.26
N ARG A 2 -23.52 -35.20 8.44
CA ARG A 2 -24.51 -34.21 8.86
C ARG A 2 -24.57 -33.06 7.84
N ARG A 3 -25.78 -32.66 7.44
CA ARG A 3 -26.03 -31.57 6.46
C ARG A 3 -25.29 -30.27 6.78
N GLN A 4 -25.06 -29.97 8.06
CA GLN A 4 -24.31 -28.80 8.53
C GLN A 4 -22.83 -28.85 8.13
N ASN A 5 -22.18 -30.01 8.28
CA ASN A 5 -20.76 -30.18 7.95
C ASN A 5 -20.51 -30.03 6.46
N VAL A 6 -21.46 -30.46 5.62
CA VAL A 6 -21.38 -30.31 4.16
C VAL A 6 -21.48 -28.82 3.76
N ARG A 7 -22.36 -28.04 4.42
CA ARG A 7 -22.48 -26.60 4.16
C ARG A 7 -21.21 -25.85 4.54
N THR A 8 -20.66 -26.11 5.73
CA THR A 8 -19.42 -25.47 6.17
C THR A 8 -18.25 -25.83 5.25
N LEU A 9 -18.10 -27.11 4.89
CA LEU A 9 -17.04 -27.55 4.00
C LEU A 9 -17.18 -26.93 2.60
N SER A 10 -18.40 -26.83 2.07
CA SER A 10 -18.66 -26.18 0.78
C SER A 10 -18.31 -24.70 0.79
N LEU A 11 -18.60 -23.97 1.87
CA LEU A 11 -18.24 -22.55 1.99
C LEU A 11 -16.72 -22.37 2.05
N VAL A 12 -16.03 -23.24 2.79
CA VAL A 12 -14.57 -23.21 2.87
C VAL A 12 -13.96 -23.44 1.48
N VAL A 13 -14.39 -24.48 0.76
CA VAL A 13 -13.91 -24.77 -0.60
C VAL A 13 -14.21 -23.60 -1.55
N CYS A 14 -15.42 -23.05 -1.51
CA CYS A 14 -15.81 -21.92 -2.35
C CYS A 14 -15.00 -20.64 -2.05
N THR A 15 -14.68 -20.39 -0.78
CA THR A 15 -13.85 -19.24 -0.39
C THR A 15 -12.42 -19.41 -0.91
N PHE A 16 -11.86 -20.61 -0.77
CA PHE A 16 -10.52 -20.89 -1.30
C PHE A 16 -10.47 -20.77 -2.82
N THR A 17 -11.47 -21.28 -3.55
CA THR A 17 -11.49 -21.12 -5.01
C THR A 17 -11.67 -19.67 -5.43
N TYR A 18 -12.49 -18.88 -4.73
CA TYR A 18 -12.61 -17.44 -4.97
C TYR A 18 -11.27 -16.71 -4.80
N LEU A 19 -10.53 -17.01 -3.73
CA LEU A 19 -9.22 -16.42 -3.48
C LEU A 19 -8.20 -16.80 -4.57
N LEU A 20 -8.18 -18.06 -5.01
CA LEU A 20 -7.27 -18.52 -6.07
C LEU A 20 -7.57 -17.85 -7.41
N ILE A 21 -8.85 -17.75 -7.78
CA ILE A 21 -9.27 -17.05 -9.00
C ILE A 21 -8.92 -15.57 -8.90
N GLY A 22 -9.23 -14.93 -7.77
CA GLY A 22 -8.87 -13.53 -7.52
C GLY A 22 -7.37 -13.28 -7.65
N ALA A 23 -6.53 -14.15 -7.06
CA ALA A 23 -5.08 -14.06 -7.18
C ALA A 23 -4.62 -14.17 -8.63
N ALA A 24 -5.15 -15.12 -9.41
CA ALA A 24 -4.81 -15.27 -10.83
C ALA A 24 -5.24 -14.08 -11.68
N VAL A 25 -6.42 -13.50 -11.39
CA VAL A 25 -6.92 -12.30 -12.09
C VAL A 25 -6.06 -11.08 -11.75
N PHE A 26 -5.76 -10.85 -10.47
CA PHE A 26 -4.90 -9.73 -10.06
C PHE A 26 -3.48 -9.88 -10.60
N ASP A 27 -2.92 -11.10 -10.62
CA ASP A 27 -1.61 -11.36 -11.21
C ASP A 27 -1.62 -11.03 -12.71
N ALA A 28 -2.63 -11.49 -13.47
CA ALA A 28 -2.72 -11.21 -14.90
C ALA A 28 -2.89 -9.70 -15.22
N LEU A 29 -3.55 -8.95 -14.34
CA LEU A 29 -3.86 -7.54 -14.57
C LEU A 29 -2.76 -6.59 -14.07
N GLU A 30 -2.18 -6.85 -12.89
CA GLU A 30 -1.32 -5.88 -12.21
C GLU A 30 0.18 -6.23 -12.27
N SER A 31 0.57 -7.50 -12.42
CA SER A 31 1.98 -7.93 -12.31
C SER A 31 2.92 -7.22 -13.30
N SER A 32 2.55 -7.20 -14.57
CA SER A 32 3.35 -6.55 -15.63
C SER A 32 3.49 -5.04 -15.41
N THR A 33 2.42 -4.39 -14.96
CA THR A 33 2.40 -2.95 -14.67
C THR A 33 3.28 -2.63 -13.46
N GLU A 34 3.26 -3.47 -12.43
CA GLU A 34 4.12 -3.33 -11.25
C GLU A 34 5.60 -3.47 -11.62
N GLU A 35 5.94 -4.48 -12.44
CA GLU A 35 7.31 -4.71 -12.89
C GLU A 35 7.84 -3.51 -13.71
N GLU A 36 7.04 -2.99 -14.65
CA GLU A 36 7.43 -1.83 -15.45
C GLU A 36 7.68 -0.59 -14.57
N ARG A 37 6.78 -0.33 -13.61
CA ARG A 37 6.94 0.75 -12.64
C ARG A 37 8.23 0.56 -11.84
N PHE A 38 8.49 -0.64 -11.33
CA PHE A 38 9.70 -0.95 -10.59
C PHE A 38 10.97 -0.66 -11.41
N ILE A 39 10.99 -1.07 -12.68
CA ILE A 39 12.10 -0.81 -13.60
C ILE A 39 12.29 0.69 -13.82
N ILE A 40 11.21 1.45 -14.04
CA ILE A 40 11.28 2.90 -14.21
C ILE A 40 11.82 3.57 -12.94
N LEU A 41 11.30 3.23 -11.76
CA LEU A 41 11.79 3.78 -10.50
C LEU A 41 13.29 3.47 -10.30
N LYS A 42 13.72 2.24 -10.58
CA LYS A 42 15.14 1.86 -10.51
C LYS A 42 16.01 2.68 -11.48
N LYS A 43 15.54 2.90 -12.71
CA LYS A 43 16.25 3.74 -13.69
C LYS A 43 16.36 5.19 -13.23
N VAL A 44 15.27 5.76 -12.69
CA VAL A 44 15.27 7.12 -12.17
C VAL A 44 16.20 7.24 -10.97
N ARG A 45 16.17 6.27 -10.05
CA ARG A 45 17.07 6.18 -8.90
C ARG A 45 18.54 6.20 -9.33
N GLU A 46 18.95 5.32 -10.24
CA GLU A 46 20.35 5.26 -10.66
C GLU A 46 20.77 6.53 -11.41
N LYS A 47 19.91 7.10 -12.26
CA LYS A 47 20.19 8.39 -12.91
C LYS A 47 20.39 9.51 -11.89
N LEU A 48 19.58 9.55 -10.83
CA LEU A 48 19.68 10.57 -9.79
C LEU A 48 20.97 10.41 -8.97
N LYS A 49 21.31 9.18 -8.58
CA LYS A 49 22.56 8.88 -7.88
C LYS A 49 23.78 9.29 -8.71
N GLN A 50 23.80 8.94 -10.00
CA GLN A 50 24.89 9.29 -10.91
C GLN A 50 25.00 10.80 -11.14
N LYS A 51 23.86 11.49 -11.36
CA LYS A 51 23.83 12.93 -11.63
C LYS A 51 24.38 13.77 -10.48
N TYR A 52 24.14 13.35 -9.24
CA TYR A 52 24.55 14.10 -8.05
C TYR A 52 25.70 13.42 -7.27
N ASN A 53 26.30 12.37 -7.84
CA ASN A 53 27.37 11.58 -7.21
C ASN A 53 27.03 11.11 -5.78
N ILE A 54 25.80 10.66 -5.57
CA ILE A 54 25.30 10.21 -4.26
C ILE A 54 25.72 8.76 -4.03
N SER A 55 26.38 8.48 -2.90
CA SER A 55 26.72 7.11 -2.50
C SER A 55 25.48 6.30 -2.09
N GLU A 56 25.58 4.98 -2.11
CA GLU A 56 24.45 4.12 -1.69
C GLU A 56 24.02 4.39 -0.23
N ASN A 57 24.98 4.68 0.66
CA ASN A 57 24.69 4.96 2.06
C ASN A 57 23.96 6.30 2.24
N GLU A 58 24.37 7.33 1.52
CA GLU A 58 23.70 8.64 1.53
C GLU A 58 22.30 8.56 0.93
N TYR A 59 22.14 7.79 -0.16
CA TYR A 59 20.84 7.58 -0.76
C TYR A 59 19.86 6.91 0.21
N ARG A 60 20.31 5.89 0.96
CA ARG A 60 19.49 5.25 2.00
C ARG A 60 19.10 6.20 3.12
N LEU A 61 20.01 7.08 3.54
CA LEU A 61 19.69 8.09 4.55
C LEU A 61 18.59 9.03 4.04
N ILE A 62 18.72 9.51 2.80
CA ILE A 62 17.71 10.36 2.15
C ILE A 62 16.38 9.63 2.03
N GLU A 63 16.38 8.37 1.60
CA GLU A 63 15.18 7.53 1.50
C GLU A 63 14.46 7.39 2.84
N THR A 64 15.18 7.03 3.91
CA THR A 64 14.63 6.93 5.27
C THR A 64 14.03 8.26 5.72
N VAL A 65 14.76 9.37 5.52
CA VAL A 65 14.25 10.71 5.88
C VAL A 65 12.98 11.04 5.11
N ILE A 66 12.87 10.70 3.83
CA ILE A 66 11.67 10.95 3.03
C ILE A 66 10.48 10.10 3.52
N ILE A 67 10.70 8.81 3.80
CA ILE A 67 9.67 7.88 4.30
C ILE A 67 9.13 8.37 5.64
N GLU A 68 9.99 8.71 6.59
CA GLU A 68 9.60 9.21 7.92
C GLU A 68 8.91 10.59 7.88
N ASN A 69 9.29 11.43 6.92
CA ASN A 69 8.64 12.74 6.74
C ASN A 69 7.32 12.67 5.97
N GLN A 70 7.02 11.58 5.26
CA GLN A 70 5.78 11.42 4.50
C GLN A 70 4.49 11.68 5.33
N PRO A 71 4.30 11.14 6.54
CA PRO A 71 3.11 11.44 7.36
C PRO A 71 3.01 12.91 7.80
N HIS A 72 4.13 13.64 7.85
CA HIS A 72 4.17 15.04 8.24
C HIS A 72 3.74 15.98 7.10
N LYS A 73 3.78 15.53 5.84
CA LYS A 73 3.35 16.30 4.67
C LYS A 73 1.84 16.54 4.62
N ALA A 74 1.04 15.67 5.22
CA ALA A 74 -0.41 15.81 5.26
C ALA A 74 -0.92 16.80 6.34
N GLY A 75 -0.03 17.62 6.93
CA GLY A 75 -0.36 18.55 8.00
C GLY A 75 -0.50 17.89 9.38
N PRO A 76 -0.91 18.64 10.42
CA PRO A 76 -0.96 18.14 11.79
C PRO A 76 -2.12 17.14 12.00
N GLN A 77 -1.83 15.85 11.84
CA GLN A 77 -2.80 14.73 11.93
C GLN A 77 -3.41 14.54 13.33
N TRP A 78 -2.69 14.92 14.39
CA TRP A 78 -3.15 14.73 15.78
C TRP A 78 -3.89 15.93 16.39
N LYS A 79 -4.45 16.80 15.54
CA LYS A 79 -5.44 17.79 15.98
C LYS A 79 -6.84 17.15 16.07
N PHE A 80 -7.76 17.78 16.80
CA PHE A 80 -9.10 17.23 17.08
C PHE A 80 -9.81 16.63 15.86
N ALA A 81 -9.78 17.30 14.71
CA ALA A 81 -10.41 16.80 13.47
C ALA A 81 -9.78 15.48 12.96
N GLY A 82 -8.45 15.36 12.99
CA GLY A 82 -7.76 14.14 12.59
C GLY A 82 -7.93 13.02 13.61
N ALA A 83 -7.95 13.33 14.90
CA ALA A 83 -8.26 12.37 15.96
C ALA A 83 -9.72 11.84 15.84
N LEU A 84 -10.68 12.72 15.54
CA LEU A 84 -12.09 12.35 15.34
C LEU A 84 -12.27 11.45 14.10
N TYR A 85 -11.60 11.77 12.99
CA TYR A 85 -11.57 10.93 11.80
C TYR A 85 -10.99 9.55 12.10
N PHE A 86 -9.85 9.50 12.80
CA PHE A 86 -9.18 8.25 13.17
C PHE A 86 -10.10 7.34 14.01
N VAL A 87 -10.77 7.87 15.04
CA VAL A 87 -11.71 7.09 15.86
C VAL A 87 -12.88 6.56 15.03
N THR A 88 -13.41 7.36 14.09
CA THR A 88 -14.51 6.94 13.21
C THR A 88 -14.11 5.76 12.32
N VAL A 89 -12.91 5.83 11.74
CA VAL A 89 -12.33 4.77 10.89
C VAL A 89 -12.10 3.48 11.67
N VAL A 90 -11.59 3.57 12.91
CA VAL A 90 -11.39 2.43 13.82
C VAL A 90 -12.71 1.77 14.19
N VAL A 91 -13.73 2.54 14.58
CA VAL A 91 -15.06 2.01 14.93
C VAL A 91 -15.74 1.37 13.73
N ALA A 92 -15.57 1.95 12.54
CA ALA A 92 -16.08 1.39 11.30
C ALA A 92 -15.30 0.16 10.81
N MET A 93 -14.22 -0.24 11.49
CA MET A 93 -13.30 -1.32 11.10
C MET A 93 -12.74 -1.15 9.68
N ILE A 94 -12.67 0.10 9.20
CA ILE A 94 -12.06 0.41 7.92
C ILE A 94 -10.56 0.51 8.16
N VAL A 95 -9.79 -0.38 7.55
CA VAL A 95 -8.33 -0.22 7.55
C VAL A 95 -7.97 0.71 6.41
N ILE A 96 -7.71 1.98 6.73
CA ILE A 96 -7.15 2.94 5.78
C ILE A 96 -5.67 3.05 6.08
N ASP A 97 -4.84 2.53 5.19
CA ASP A 97 -3.43 2.86 5.18
C ASP A 97 -3.29 4.33 4.75
N ASN A 98 -2.72 5.15 5.63
CA ASN A 98 -2.47 6.57 5.39
C ASN A 98 -1.53 6.80 4.19
N HIS A 99 -0.83 5.77 3.69
CA HIS A 99 -0.05 5.83 2.45
C HIS A 99 -0.90 6.17 1.21
N ARG A 100 -2.22 5.93 1.23
CA ARG A 100 -3.15 6.28 0.13
C ARG A 100 -3.90 7.60 0.31
N LEU A 101 -3.76 8.26 1.46
CA LEU A 101 -4.37 9.56 1.75
C LEU A 101 -3.42 10.73 1.47
N GLY A 102 -2.40 10.53 0.63
CA GLY A 102 -1.65 11.61 0.00
C GLY A 102 -2.55 12.41 -0.93
N VAL A 103 -3.45 13.21 -0.33
CA VAL A 103 -4.33 14.14 -1.00
C VAL A 103 -3.45 15.04 -1.84
N HIS A 104 -3.76 14.98 -3.12
CA HIS A 104 -3.35 15.84 -4.19
C HIS A 104 -3.41 17.30 -3.73
N ASP A 105 -2.30 17.84 -3.24
CA ASP A 105 -2.18 19.25 -2.88
C ASP A 105 -2.25 20.04 -4.19
N LYS A 106 -3.42 20.60 -4.47
CA LYS A 106 -3.62 21.57 -5.55
C LYS A 106 -3.47 22.95 -4.93
N GLY A 107 -2.42 23.66 -5.36
CA GLY A 107 -2.31 25.12 -5.24
C GLY A 107 -1.25 25.57 -4.28
#